data_AF-A0A453H4K3-F1
#
_entry.id   AF-A0A453H4K3-F1
#
_cell.length_a   1.000
_cell.length_b   1.000
_cell.length_c   1.000
_cell.angle_alpha   90.00
_cell.angle_beta   90.00
_cell.angle_gamma   90.00
#
_symmetry.space_group_name_H-M   'P 1'
#
loop_
_entity.id
_entity.type
_entity.pdbx_description
1 polymer ?
#
loop_
_entity_poly.entity_id
_entity_poly.type
_entity_poly.pdbx_seq_one_letter_code
_entity_poly.pdbx_strand_id
1 'polypeptide(L)'
;MEGGETLDAFAGKISGMAARYVGLGSTLEDSAMVKKLLDSVPDRLYANVTGMKQFCDVNSMPSEEALGRLKAFEERLRRRGQAGGEWADGELMYTAAQWQARQRR
;
A
#
# COMPACT_ATOMS: atom_id res chain seq x y z
N MET A 1 -1.58 10.24 2.31
CA MET A 1 -1.16 9.45 3.48
C MET A 1 0.25 9.86 3.84
N GLU A 2 0.50 10.14 5.11
CA GLU A 2 1.83 10.55 5.58
C GLU A 2 2.82 9.38 5.55
N GLY A 3 4.12 9.67 5.44
CA GLY A 3 5.15 8.65 5.46
C GLY A 3 5.17 7.92 6.80
N GLY A 4 4.78 6.64 6.80
CA GLY A 4 4.70 5.81 8.02
C GLY A 4 3.31 5.75 8.67
N GLU A 5 2.33 6.50 8.17
CA GLU A 5 0.92 6.33 8.56
C GLU A 5 0.45 4.91 8.18
N THR A 6 -0.49 4.34 8.96
CA THR A 6 -1.12 3.05 8.59
C THR A 6 -2.33 3.29 7.69
N LEU A 7 -2.67 2.31 6.85
CA LEU A 7 -3.90 2.38 6.05
C LEU A 7 -5.14 2.62 6.91
N ASP A 8 -5.20 2.03 8.11
CA ASP A 8 -6.29 2.23 9.07
C ASP A 8 -6.38 3.67 9.58
N ALA A 9 -5.25 4.27 9.97
CA ALA A 9 -5.22 5.65 10.43
C ALA A 9 -5.69 6.61 9.32
N PHE A 10 -5.22 6.38 8.09
CA PHE A 10 -5.61 7.20 6.95
C PHE A 10 -7.09 7.02 6.57
N ALA A 11 -7.60 5.78 6.58
CA ALA A 11 -9.02 5.51 6.37
C ALA A 11 -9.88 6.18 7.44
N GLY A 12 -9.44 6.16 8.70
CA GLY A 12 -10.09 6.89 9.80
C GLY A 12 -10.21 8.40 9.54
N LYS A 13 -9.19 9.03 8.93
CA LYS A 13 -9.25 10.44 8.51
C LYS A 13 -10.30 10.67 7.42
N ILE A 14 -10.41 9.76 6.44
CA ILE A 14 -11.44 9.84 5.39
C ILE A 14 -12.85 9.65 5.98
N SER A 15 -13.04 8.68 6.87
CA SER A 15 -14.33 8.47 7.55
C SER A 15 -14.71 9.64 8.46
N GLY A 16 -13.74 10.25 9.14
CA GLY A 16 -13.95 11.49 9.90
C GLY A 16 -14.38 12.65 9.00
N MET A 17 -13.84 12.74 7.79
CA MET A 17 -14.31 13.69 6.78
C MET A 17 -15.75 13.38 6.35
N ALA A 18 -16.10 12.12 6.08
CA ALA A 18 -17.47 11.72 5.75
C ALA A 18 -18.47 12.10 6.85
N ALA A 19 -18.12 11.87 8.12
CA ALA A 19 -18.96 12.26 9.26
C ALA A 19 -19.19 13.79 9.32
N ARG A 20 -18.19 14.60 8.95
CA ARG A 20 -18.33 16.06 8.87
C ARG A 20 -19.25 16.49 7.72
N TYR A 21 -19.24 15.80 6.58
CA TYR A 21 -20.20 16.05 5.51
C TYR A 21 -21.63 15.83 5.99
N VAL A 22 -21.87 14.71 6.70
CA VAL A 22 -23.18 14.40 7.29
C VAL A 22 -23.63 15.50 8.25
N GLY A 23 -22.73 15.99 9.11
CA GLY A 23 -23.02 17.11 10.01
C GLY A 23 -23.36 18.44 9.31
N LEU A 24 -23.00 18.59 8.03
CA LEU A 24 -23.33 19.75 7.19
C LEU A 24 -24.58 19.51 6.31
N GLY A 25 -25.30 18.39 6.52
CA GLY A 25 -26.47 18.03 5.72
C GLY A 25 -26.13 17.53 4.31
N SER A 26 -24.89 17.08 4.09
CA SER A 26 -24.43 16.49 2.83
C SER A 26 -23.94 15.06 3.05
N THR A 27 -23.81 14.28 1.98
CA THR A 27 -23.21 12.94 2.06
C THR A 27 -21.93 12.92 1.24
N LEU A 28 -20.90 12.29 1.78
CA LEU A 28 -19.70 11.97 1.01
C LEU A 28 -19.88 10.57 0.43
N GLU A 29 -20.02 10.50 -0.89
CA GLU A 29 -20.22 9.23 -1.60
C GLU A 29 -19.02 8.30 -1.46
N ASP A 30 -19.29 6.99 -1.39
CA ASP A 30 -18.25 5.95 -1.33
C ASP A 30 -17.27 6.05 -2.50
N SER A 31 -17.77 6.33 -3.70
CA SER A 31 -16.92 6.51 -4.89
C SER A 31 -15.90 7.65 -4.72
N ALA A 32 -16.26 8.72 -4.03
CA ALA A 32 -15.36 9.83 -3.72
C ALA A 32 -14.34 9.43 -2.66
N MET A 33 -14.78 8.68 -1.63
CA MET A 33 -13.90 8.13 -0.61
C MET A 33 -12.88 7.15 -1.18
N VAL A 34 -13.30 6.23 -2.05
CA VAL A 34 -12.41 5.25 -2.71
C VAL A 34 -11.39 5.97 -3.60
N LYS A 35 -11.82 6.92 -4.44
CA LYS A 35 -10.89 7.70 -5.27
C LYS A 35 -9.87 8.43 -4.42
N LYS A 36 -10.32 9.10 -3.35
CA LYS A 36 -9.42 9.80 -2.42
C LYS A 36 -8.43 8.83 -1.76
N LEU A 37 -8.89 7.65 -1.37
CA LEU A 37 -8.06 6.60 -0.78
C LEU A 37 -6.97 6.18 -1.77
N LEU A 38 -7.36 5.76 -2.98
CA LEU A 38 -6.44 5.26 -4.02
C LEU A 38 -5.45 6.31 -4.54
N ASP A 39 -5.83 7.58 -4.56
CA ASP A 39 -4.94 8.66 -5.00
C ASP A 39 -3.98 9.13 -3.89
N SER A 40 -4.22 8.73 -2.63
CA SER A 40 -3.44 9.18 -1.47
C SER A 40 -2.56 8.10 -0.84
N VAL A 41 -2.60 6.86 -1.33
CA VAL A 41 -1.77 5.76 -0.82
C VAL A 41 -0.30 5.90 -1.26
N PRO A 42 0.66 5.36 -0.49
CA PRO A 42 2.09 5.40 -0.85
C PRO A 42 2.43 4.55 -2.08
N ASP A 43 3.51 4.93 -2.78
CA ASP A 43 4.00 4.29 -4.00
C ASP A 43 4.22 2.78 -3.90
N ARG A 44 4.54 2.26 -2.69
CA ARG A 44 4.68 0.81 -2.46
C ARG A 44 3.42 0.01 -2.79
N LEU A 45 2.24 0.65 -2.80
CA LEU A 45 0.95 0.06 -3.14
C LEU A 45 0.51 0.38 -4.59
N TYR A 46 1.34 1.09 -5.36
CA TYR A 46 0.97 1.57 -6.70
C TYR A 46 0.51 0.43 -7.62
N ALA A 47 1.21 -0.71 -7.63
CA ALA A 47 0.82 -1.87 -8.42
C ALA A 47 -0.60 -2.38 -8.08
N ASN A 48 -1.00 -2.33 -6.81
CA ASN A 48 -2.35 -2.69 -6.38
C ASN A 48 -3.37 -1.65 -6.88
N VAL A 49 -3.08 -0.37 -6.72
CA VAL A 49 -3.94 0.74 -7.21
C VAL A 49 -4.15 0.63 -8.72
N THR A 50 -3.10 0.38 -9.49
CA THR A 50 -3.20 0.17 -10.94
C THR A 50 -4.12 -0.99 -11.26
N GLY A 51 -3.97 -2.13 -10.57
CA GLY A 51 -4.84 -3.29 -10.74
C GLY A 51 -6.30 -2.98 -10.39
N MET A 52 -6.55 -2.27 -9.29
CA MET A 52 -7.90 -1.85 -8.92
C MET A 52 -8.53 -0.91 -9.96
N LYS A 53 -7.77 0.05 -10.49
CA LYS A 53 -8.24 0.97 -11.54
C LYS A 53 -8.52 0.25 -12.86
N GLN A 54 -7.74 -0.79 -13.18
CA GLN A 54 -7.87 -1.52 -14.45
C GLN A 54 -8.97 -2.58 -14.42
N PHE A 55 -9.14 -3.28 -13.31
CA PHE A 55 -9.96 -4.48 -13.23
C PHE A 55 -11.20 -4.35 -12.34
N CYS A 56 -11.42 -3.20 -11.71
CA CYS A 56 -12.51 -3.02 -10.75
C CYS A 56 -13.32 -1.76 -11.06
N ASP A 57 -14.63 -1.83 -10.85
CA ASP A 57 -15.47 -0.64 -10.95
C ASP A 57 -15.33 0.20 -9.68
N VAL A 58 -14.41 1.17 -9.73
CA VAL A 58 -14.12 2.09 -8.64
C VAL A 58 -15.32 2.98 -8.28
N ASN A 59 -16.30 3.17 -9.18
CA ASN A 59 -17.43 4.05 -8.92
C ASN A 59 -18.54 3.38 -8.09
N SER A 60 -18.64 2.05 -8.12
CA SER A 60 -19.63 1.28 -7.35
C SER A 60 -19.03 0.56 -6.14
N MET A 61 -17.70 0.52 -6.03
CA MET A 61 -17.00 -0.16 -4.94
C MET A 61 -17.23 0.55 -3.59
N PRO A 62 -17.62 -0.19 -2.53
CA PRO A 62 -17.64 0.33 -1.17
C PRO A 62 -16.24 0.72 -0.67
N SER A 63 -16.15 1.79 0.12
CA SER A 63 -14.86 2.25 0.67
C SER A 63 -14.15 1.22 1.55
N GLU A 64 -14.92 0.44 2.33
CA GLU A 64 -14.39 -0.67 3.15
C GLU A 64 -13.79 -1.80 2.30
N GLU A 65 -14.40 -2.11 1.16
CA GLU A 65 -13.90 -3.13 0.24
C GLU A 65 -12.56 -2.70 -0.37
N ALA A 66 -12.47 -1.44 -0.81
CA ALA A 66 -11.22 -0.88 -1.33
C ALA A 66 -10.09 -0.94 -0.29
N LEU A 67 -10.40 -0.57 0.96
CA LEU A 67 -9.46 -0.65 2.07
C LEU A 67 -9.01 -2.09 2.35
N GLY A 68 -9.93 -3.06 2.34
CA GLY A 68 -9.63 -4.47 2.53
C GLY A 68 -8.67 -5.02 1.48
N ARG A 69 -8.86 -4.63 0.20
CA ARG A 69 -7.99 -5.04 -0.91
C ARG A 69 -6.57 -4.46 -0.79
N LEU A 70 -6.45 -3.20 -0.39
CA LEU A 70 -5.16 -2.57 -0.11
C LEU A 70 -4.42 -3.26 1.05
N LYS A 71 -5.12 -3.55 2.15
CA LYS A 71 -4.56 -4.27 3.30
C LYS A 71 -4.08 -5.67 2.94
N ALA A 72 -4.87 -6.42 2.17
CA ALA A 72 -4.50 -7.77 1.74
C ALA A 72 -3.20 -7.77 0.91
N PHE A 73 -3.00 -6.74 0.09
CA PHE A 73 -1.77 -6.58 -0.69
C PHE A 73 -0.59 -6.11 0.15
N GLU A 74 -0.79 -5.13 1.03
CA GLU A 74 0.25 -4.69 1.98
C GLU A 74 0.74 -5.86 2.84
N GLU A 75 -0.18 -6.70 3.32
CA GLU A 75 0.15 -7.91 4.08
C GLU A 75 0.93 -8.93 3.24
N ARG A 76 0.61 -9.06 1.95
CA ARG A 76 1.37 -9.93 1.03
C ARG A 76 2.77 -9.38 0.79
N LEU A 77 2.93 -8.07 0.63
CA LEU A 77 4.24 -7.42 0.49
C LEU A 77 5.07 -7.59 1.76
N ARG A 78 4.45 -7.40 2.93
CA ARG A 78 5.05 -7.62 4.24
C ARG A 78 5.54 -9.06 4.39
N ARG A 79 4.70 -10.05 4.06
CA ARG A 79 5.09 -11.47 4.10
C ARG A 79 6.19 -11.81 3.10
N ARG A 80 6.20 -11.21 1.90
CA ARG A 80 7.30 -11.38 0.94
C ARG A 80 8.60 -10.76 1.46
N GLY A 81 8.54 -9.60 2.10
CA GLY A 81 9.70 -8.97 2.74
C GLY A 81 10.23 -9.76 3.95
N GLN A 82 9.34 -10.40 4.72
CA GLN A 82 9.71 -11.24 5.87
C GLN A 82 10.18 -12.65 5.49
N ALA A 83 9.62 -13.22 4.42
CA ALA A 83 10.16 -14.43 3.77
C ALA A 83 11.45 -14.13 2.99
N GLY A 84 11.78 -12.84 2.82
CA GLY A 84 13.00 -12.32 2.21
C GLY A 84 14.18 -12.25 3.17
N GLY A 85 14.33 -13.21 4.08
CA GLY A 85 15.62 -13.47 4.73
C GLY A 85 16.72 -13.89 3.75
N GLU A 86 16.39 -14.11 2.46
CA GLU A 86 17.31 -14.54 1.41
C GLU A 86 17.08 -13.82 0.06
N TRP A 87 16.52 -12.61 0.06
CA TRP A 87 16.71 -11.69 -1.07
C TRP A 87 17.50 -10.49 -0.59
N ALA A 88 18.69 -10.82 -0.11
CA ALA A 88 19.86 -9.99 -0.25
C ALA A 88 20.05 -9.63 -1.74
N ASP A 89 19.29 -8.67 -2.25
CA ASP A 89 19.51 -8.05 -3.56
C ASP A 89 20.82 -7.22 -3.60
N GLY A 90 21.65 -7.33 -2.56
CA GLY A 90 23.00 -6.78 -2.49
C GLY A 90 24.04 -7.60 -1.72
N GLU A 91 23.70 -8.75 -1.11
CA GLU A 91 24.66 -9.51 -0.27
C GLU A 91 25.32 -10.71 -0.97
N LEU A 92 25.06 -10.91 -2.26
CA LEU A 92 25.59 -12.06 -3.02
C LEU A 92 26.38 -11.69 -4.28
N MET A 93 26.92 -10.47 -4.36
CA MET A 93 27.91 -10.13 -5.40
C MET A 93 29.21 -9.67 -4.75
N TYR A 94 30.07 -10.63 -4.39
CA TYR A 94 31.46 -10.31 -4.10
C TYR A 94 32.16 -9.90 -5.40
N THR A 95 32.89 -8.79 -5.35
CA THR A 95 33.85 -8.44 -6.40
C THR A 95 34.95 -9.51 -6.49
N ALA A 96 35.59 -9.65 -7.65
CA ALA A 96 36.66 -10.63 -7.86
C ALA A 96 37.79 -10.53 -6.81
N ALA A 97 38.07 -9.31 -6.34
CA ALA A 97 39.06 -9.06 -5.29
C ALA A 97 38.66 -9.66 -3.93
N GLN A 98 37.37 -9.58 -3.57
CA GLN A 98 36.86 -10.14 -2.31
C GLN A 98 36.85 -11.67 -2.33
N TRP A 99 36.61 -12.28 -3.49
CA TRP A 99 36.76 -13.73 -3.68
C TRP A 99 38.20 -14.21 -3.44
N GLN A 100 39.19 -13.50 -4.00
CA GLN A 100 40.59 -13.85 -3.85
C GLN A 100 41.12 -13.68 -2.43
N ALA A 101 40.66 -12.66 -1.70
CA ALA A 101 41.05 -12.44 -0.31
C ALA A 101 40.59 -13.58 0.63
N ARG A 102 39.51 -14.29 0.28
CA ARG A 102 38.94 -15.38 1.07
C ARG A 102 39.64 -16.72 0.84
N GLN A 103 40.16 -16.97 -0.36
CA GLN A 103 40.91 -18.20 -0.69
C GLN A 103 42.35 -18.22 -0.16
N ARG A 104 42.80 -17.13 0.46
CA ARG A 104 44.14 -17.00 1.06
C ARG A 104 44.14 -17.12 2.59
N ARG A 105 43.02 -17.55 3.19
CA ARG A 105 42.95 -17.98 4.59
C ARG A 105 42.94 -19.50 4.65
#